data_AF-A0A4Z1C5D1-F1
#
_entry.id   AF-A0A4Z1C5D1-F1
#
_cell.length_a   1.000
_cell.length_b   1.000
_cell.length_c   1.000
_cell.angle_alpha   90.00
_cell.angle_beta   90.00
_cell.angle_gamma   90.00
#
_symmetry.space_group_name_H-M   'P 1'
#
loop_
_entity.id
_entity.type
_entity.pdbx_description
1 polymer ?
#
loop_
_entity_poly.entity_id
_entity_poly.type
_entity_poly.pdbx_seq_one_letter_code
_entity_poly.pdbx_strand_id
1 'polypeptide(L)'
;MTGNPVTLGFADIVITGALDQRPSRKPDYKAETLALAALSDALSDGPAGVLHQLARTVLRLTGAGSAGITLQEPAGMGLRWIAA
;
A
#
# COMPACT_ATOMS: atom_id res chain seq x y z
N MET A 1 19.96 -1.61 -42.31
CA MET A 1 19.86 -2.41 -41.08
C MET A 1 18.39 -2.43 -40.66
N THR A 2 17.63 -3.40 -41.16
CA THR A 2 16.21 -3.59 -40.79
C THR A 2 16.18 -4.39 -39.50
N GLY A 3 15.83 -3.73 -38.38
CA GLY A 3 15.61 -4.40 -37.10
C GLY A 3 14.37 -5.29 -37.21
N ASN A 4 14.55 -6.59 -37.01
CA ASN A 4 13.47 -7.56 -36.95
C ASN A 4 12.60 -7.26 -35.70
N PRO A 5 11.26 -7.20 -35.78
CA PRO A 5 10.44 -6.99 -34.60
C PRO A 5 10.66 -8.12 -33.59
N VAL A 6 11.13 -7.76 -32.39
CA VAL A 6 11.28 -8.71 -31.29
C VAL A 6 9.88 -9.17 -30.90
N THR A 7 9.58 -10.45 -31.18
CA THR A 7 8.35 -11.08 -30.71
C THR A 7 8.59 -11.51 -29.28
N LEU A 8 8.10 -10.73 -28.32
CA LEU A 8 8.21 -11.04 -26.89
C LEU A 8 7.09 -12.03 -26.50
N GLY A 9 7.46 -13.14 -25.87
CA GLY A 9 6.50 -14.04 -25.24
C GLY A 9 6.02 -13.48 -23.90
N PHE A 10 4.93 -14.01 -23.35
CA PHE A 10 4.44 -13.59 -22.03
C PHE A 10 5.49 -13.72 -20.93
N ALA A 11 6.37 -14.73 -21.01
CA ALA A 11 7.48 -14.89 -20.07
C ALA A 11 8.46 -13.71 -20.11
N ASP A 12 8.66 -13.08 -21.26
CA ASP A 12 9.52 -11.90 -21.42
C ASP A 12 8.84 -10.61 -20.89
N ILE A 13 7.52 -10.64 -20.67
CA ILE A 13 6.73 -9.53 -20.11
C ILE A 13 6.64 -9.63 -18.58
N VAL A 14 6.79 -10.83 -18.00
CA VAL A 14 6.76 -11.03 -16.54
C VAL A 14 8.08 -10.55 -15.93
N ILE A 15 8.15 -9.26 -15.67
CA ILE A 15 9.30 -8.57 -15.07
C ILE A 15 9.19 -8.43 -13.55
N THR A 16 8.46 -9.31 -12.86
CA THR A 16 8.28 -9.23 -11.39
C THR A 16 9.63 -9.19 -10.66
N GLY A 17 10.66 -9.88 -11.17
CA GLY A 17 12.02 -9.81 -10.62
C GLY A 17 12.68 -8.43 -10.71
N ALA A 18 12.21 -7.54 -11.58
CA ALA A 18 12.67 -6.15 -11.62
C ALA A 18 12.14 -5.31 -10.44
N LEU A 19 11.12 -5.79 -9.70
CA LEU A 19 10.63 -5.11 -8.50
C LEU A 19 11.69 -5.05 -7.40
N ASP A 20 12.58 -6.05 -7.32
CA ASP A 20 13.66 -6.10 -6.33
C ASP A 20 14.70 -4.99 -6.53
N GLN A 21 14.77 -4.43 -7.74
CA GLN A 21 15.67 -3.32 -8.05
C GLN A 21 15.05 -1.95 -7.71
N ARG A 22 13.79 -1.89 -7.27
CA ARG A 22 13.17 -0.63 -6.87
C ARG A 22 13.90 -0.07 -5.64
N PRO A 23 14.37 1.19 -5.69
CA PRO A 23 14.93 1.82 -4.51
C PRO A 23 13.92 1.77 -3.37
N SER A 24 14.32 1.17 -2.25
CA SER A 24 13.50 1.23 -1.04
C SER A 24 13.43 2.67 -0.53
N ARG A 25 12.24 3.10 -0.12
CA ARG A 25 12.07 4.38 0.55
C ARG A 25 12.86 4.35 1.86
N LYS A 26 13.68 5.38 2.12
CA LYS A 26 14.36 5.51 3.41
C LYS A 26 13.32 5.66 4.53
N PRO A 27 13.52 5.02 5.70
CA PRO A 27 12.63 5.20 6.84
C PRO A 27 12.49 6.68 7.22
N ASP A 28 11.28 7.09 7.56
CA ASP A 28 11.01 8.38 8.19
C ASP A 28 10.48 8.12 9.60
N TYR A 29 11.41 7.79 10.50
CA TYR A 29 11.08 7.38 11.87
C TYR A 29 10.23 8.42 12.62
N LYS A 30 10.39 9.71 12.30
CA LYS A 30 9.59 10.78 12.90
C LYS A 30 8.15 10.69 12.41
N ALA A 31 7.92 10.60 11.10
CA ALA A 31 6.59 10.47 10.55
C ALA A 31 5.91 9.15 10.97
N GLU A 32 6.67 8.06 11.05
CA GLU A 32 6.20 6.75 11.52
C GLU A 32 5.79 6.79 12.99
N THR A 33 6.61 7.40 13.86
CA THR A 33 6.27 7.54 15.29
C THR A 33 5.02 8.40 15.50
N LEU A 34 4.91 9.52 14.79
CA LEU A 34 3.72 10.38 14.87
C LEU A 34 2.46 9.67 14.36
N ALA A 35 2.59 8.83 13.33
CA ALA A 35 1.51 8.01 12.84
C ALA A 35 1.05 6.96 13.86
N LEU A 36 1.98 6.29 14.54
CA LEU A 36 1.67 5.31 15.57
C LEU A 36 0.97 5.97 16.78
N ALA A 37 1.43 7.14 17.21
CA ALA A 37 0.78 7.91 18.26
C ALA A 37 -0.66 8.26 17.88
N ALA A 38 -0.88 8.83 16.69
CA ALA A 38 -2.20 9.21 16.22
C ALA A 38 -3.16 8.00 16.10
N LEU A 39 -2.66 6.82 15.72
CA LEU A 39 -3.46 5.59 15.68
C LEU A 39 -3.82 5.10 17.08
N SER A 40 -2.91 5.27 18.05
CA SER A 40 -3.14 4.91 19.45
C SER A 40 -4.21 5.82 20.09
N ASP A 41 -4.19 7.11 19.77
CA ASP A 41 -5.24 8.05 20.19
C ASP A 41 -6.59 7.67 19.57
N ALA A 42 -6.62 7.38 18.27
CA ALA A 42 -7.85 6.95 17.59
C ALA A 42 -8.43 5.63 18.13
N LEU A 43 -7.57 4.70 18.55
CA LEU A 43 -8.00 3.47 19.24
C LEU A 43 -8.63 3.77 20.60
N SER A 44 -8.12 4.77 21.30
CA SER A 44 -8.61 5.19 22.62
C SER A 44 -9.98 5.88 22.53
N ASP A 45 -10.22 6.64 21.46
CA ASP A 45 -11.51 7.29 21.17
C ASP A 45 -12.59 6.29 20.70
N GLY A 46 -12.19 5.10 20.25
CA GLY A 46 -13.08 3.98 19.93
C GLY A 46 -12.80 3.33 18.57
N PRO A 47 -13.20 2.06 18.40
CA PRO A 47 -12.76 1.24 17.26
C PRO A 47 -13.37 1.65 15.91
N ALA A 48 -14.43 2.46 15.89
CA ALA A 48 -15.17 2.75 14.66
C ALA A 48 -14.36 3.56 13.62
N GLY A 49 -13.39 4.37 14.06
CA GLY A 49 -12.61 5.26 13.18
C GLY A 49 -11.21 4.77 12.82
N VAL A 50 -10.65 3.84 13.62
CA VAL A 50 -9.21 3.51 13.53
C VAL A 50 -8.81 2.96 12.16
N LEU A 51 -9.62 2.09 11.56
CA LEU A 51 -9.27 1.47 10.28
C LEU A 51 -9.33 2.49 9.14
N HIS A 52 -10.28 3.41 9.16
CA HIS A 52 -10.29 4.51 8.20
C HIS A 52 -9.04 5.40 8.35
N GLN A 53 -8.67 5.72 9.59
CA GLN A 53 -7.48 6.51 9.88
C GLN A 53 -6.19 5.80 9.48
N LEU A 54 -6.13 4.48 9.63
CA LEU A 54 -5.00 3.66 9.20
C LEU A 54 -4.84 3.69 7.68
N ALA A 55 -5.93 3.53 6.90
CA ALA A 55 -5.87 3.62 5.44
C ALA A 55 -5.33 4.99 4.98
N ARG A 56 -5.81 6.09 5.57
CA ARG A 56 -5.31 7.44 5.28
C ARG A 56 -3.85 7.63 5.69
N THR A 57 -3.44 7.04 6.80
CA THR A 57 -2.06 7.10 7.30
C THR A 57 -1.09 6.38 6.36
N VAL A 58 -1.46 5.20 5.87
CA VAL A 58 -0.69 4.45 4.87
C VAL A 58 -0.55 5.25 3.58
N LEU A 59 -1.62 5.86 3.06
CA LEU A 59 -1.56 6.72 1.88
C LEU A 59 -0.51 7.82 2.04
N ARG A 60 -0.58 8.56 3.16
CA ARG A 60 0.35 9.65 3.48
C ARG A 60 1.80 9.19 3.62
N LEU A 61 2.04 8.08 4.32
CA LEU A 61 3.39 7.59 4.61
C LEU A 61 4.04 6.91 3.41
N THR A 62 3.27 6.29 2.53
CA THR A 62 3.81 5.57 1.36
C THR A 62 3.91 6.48 0.13
N GLY A 63 3.04 7.49 0.02
CA GLY A 63 2.92 8.31 -1.20
C GLY A 63 2.29 7.54 -2.36
N ALA A 64 1.61 6.42 -2.09
CA ALA A 64 0.83 5.71 -3.10
C ALA A 64 -0.34 6.56 -3.59
N GLY A 65 -0.89 6.24 -4.77
CA GLY A 65 -2.11 6.87 -5.28
C GLY A 65 -3.40 6.35 -4.62
N SER A 66 -3.30 5.29 -3.81
CA SER A 66 -4.41 4.75 -3.04
C SER A 66 -3.91 3.82 -1.94
N ALA A 67 -4.70 3.65 -0.89
CA ALA A 67 -4.53 2.66 0.16
C ALA A 67 -5.89 2.15 0.63
N GLY A 68 -5.94 0.91 1.14
CA GLY A 68 -7.16 0.41 1.76
C GLY A 68 -6.96 -0.82 2.60
N ILE A 69 -7.98 -1.13 3.41
CA ILE A 69 -7.99 -2.23 4.37
C ILE A 69 -9.19 -3.13 4.09
N THR A 70 -8.90 -4.42 4.00
CA THR A 70 -9.86 -5.51 3.99
C THR A 70 -9.81 -6.23 5.34
N LEU A 71 -10.96 -6.71 5.80
CA LEU A 71 -11.00 -7.69 6.89
C LEU A 71 -11.51 -9.01 6.32
N GLN A 72 -10.95 -10.10 6.81
CA GLN A 72 -11.45 -11.44 6.52
C GLN A 72 -12.69 -11.67 7.40
N GLU A 73 -13.83 -11.90 6.75
CA GLU A 73 -15.08 -12.21 7.43
C GLU A 73 -15.62 -13.57 6.99
N PRO A 74 -16.50 -14.20 7.78
CA PRO A 74 -17.14 -15.46 7.40
C PRO A 74 -17.87 -15.38 6.05
N ALA A 75 -18.40 -14.21 5.69
CA ALA A 75 -19.09 -13.95 4.43
C ALA A 75 -18.16 -13.66 3.24
N GLY A 76 -16.85 -13.60 3.46
CA GLY A 76 -15.84 -13.31 2.44
C GLY A 76 -14.94 -12.12 2.78
N MET A 77 -14.07 -11.75 1.83
CA MET A 77 -13.19 -10.59 1.94
C MET A 77 -13.76 -9.42 1.14
N GLY A 78 -13.84 -8.25 1.76
CA GLY A 78 -14.28 -7.02 1.12
C GLY A 78 -13.40 -5.83 1.52
N LEU A 79 -13.10 -4.96 0.56
CA LEU A 79 -12.41 -3.70 0.81
C LEU A 79 -13.42 -2.71 1.40
N ARG A 80 -13.18 -2.27 2.64
CA ARG A 80 -14.14 -1.45 3.39
C ARG A 80 -13.64 -0.04 3.67
N TRP A 81 -12.36 0.10 4.00
CA TRP A 81 -11.76 1.41 4.26
C TRP A 81 -10.81 1.75 3.13
N ILE A 82 -11.11 2.81 2.39
CA ILE A 82 -10.39 3.24 1.19
C ILE A 82 -9.95 4.70 1.36
N ALA A 83 -8.72 4.99 0.95
CA ALA A 83 -8.17 6.33 0.80
C ALA A 83 -7.48 6.42 -0.56
N ALA A 84 -7.70 7.50 -1.30
CA ALA A 84 -7.08 7.79 -2.59
C ALA A 84 -6.66 9.25 -2.65
#